data_AF-A0A8C0W0D9-F1
#
_entry.id   AF-A0A8C0W0D9-F1
#
_cell.length_a   1.000
_cell.length_b   1.000
_cell.length_c   1.000
_cell.angle_alpha   90.00
_cell.angle_beta   90.00
_cell.angle_gamma   90.00
#
_symmetry.space_group_name_H-M   'P 1'
#
loop_
_entity.id
_entity.type
_entity.pdbx_description
1 polymer ?
#
loop_
_entity_poly.entity_id
_entity_poly.type
_entity_poly.pdbx_seq_one_letter_code
_entity_poly.pdbx_strand_id
1 'polypeptide(L)' 'MLLNGVIKTKTKTAKIRFLEKRELNLSENIKNATVLKGRNANETVESVLKKFKKVEKTRYINTT' A
#
# COMPACT_ATOMS: atom_id res chain seq x y z
N MET A 1 -22.72 19.34 -10.26
CA MET A 1 -21.27 19.16 -9.98
C MET A 1 -21.16 18.33 -8.71
N LEU A 2 -20.59 17.13 -8.60
CA LEU A 2 -19.78 16.24 -9.45
C LEU A 2 -20.01 14.78 -8.99
N LEU A 3 -19.92 13.83 -9.92
CA LEU A 3 -19.43 12.45 -9.73
C LEU A 3 -20.26 11.44 -8.90
N ASN A 4 -21.49 11.15 -9.34
CA ASN A 4 -22.17 9.90 -8.96
C ASN A 4 -21.60 8.73 -9.79
N GLY A 5 -20.37 8.29 -9.46
CA GLY A 5 -19.87 7.01 -9.93
C GLY A 5 -20.73 5.87 -9.37
N VAL A 6 -20.89 4.78 -10.13
CA VAL A 6 -21.63 3.59 -9.68
C VAL A 6 -20.92 2.98 -8.47
N ILE A 7 -21.45 3.21 -7.26
CA ILE A 7 -20.97 2.59 -6.02
C ILE A 7 -21.49 1.16 -5.99
N LYS A 8 -20.69 0.21 -6.46
CA LYS A 8 -20.99 -1.21 -6.26
C LYS A 8 -21.06 -1.49 -4.77
N THR A 9 -22.18 -2.00 -4.29
CA THR A 9 -22.34 -2.41 -2.89
C THR A 9 -21.32 -3.52 -2.59
N LYS A 10 -20.36 -3.20 -1.73
CA LYS A 10 -19.37 -4.16 -1.25
C LYS A 10 -19.92 -4.87 -0.01
N THR A 11 -19.56 -6.13 0.17
CA THR A 11 -19.81 -6.85 1.42
C THR A 11 -19.15 -6.11 2.59
N LYS A 12 -19.69 -6.28 3.81
CA LYS A 12 -19.20 -5.59 5.03
C LYS A 12 -17.68 -5.71 5.17
N THR A 13 -17.13 -6.91 4.97
CA THR A 13 -15.70 -7.18 5.03
C THR A 13 -14.89 -6.42 3.98
N ALA A 14 -15.41 -6.28 2.76
CA ALA A 14 -14.72 -5.55 1.70
C ALA A 14 -14.74 -4.04 1.94
N LYS A 15 -15.81 -3.50 2.55
CA LYS A 15 -15.86 -2.09 3.01
C LYS A 15 -14.76 -1.82 4.05
N ILE A 16 -14.72 -2.62 5.12
CA ILE A 16 -13.76 -2.45 6.22
C ILE A 16 -12.31 -2.57 5.74
N ARG A 17 -12.02 -3.53 4.86
CA ARG A 17 -10.63 -3.79 4.42
C ARG A 17 -10.11 -2.81 3.37
N PHE A 18 -10.97 -2.30 2.49
CA PHE A 18 -10.53 -1.55 1.31
C PHE A 18 -10.93 -0.08 1.28
N LEU A 19 -12.08 0.29 1.85
CA LEU A 19 -12.57 1.67 1.81
C LEU A 19 -12.12 2.40 3.08
N GLU A 20 -12.48 1.89 4.25
CA GLU A 20 -12.17 2.53 5.54
C GLU A 20 -10.65 2.70 5.76
N LYS A 21 -9.83 1.72 5.37
CA LYS A 21 -8.35 1.83 5.46
C LYS A 21 -7.73 2.89 4.55
N ARG A 22 -8.46 3.35 3.52
CA ARG A 22 -8.00 4.35 2.54
C ARG A 22 -8.65 5.72 2.75
N GLU A 23 -9.60 5.81 3.66
CA GLU A 23 -10.19 7.08 4.05
C GLU A 23 -9.19 7.92 4.84
N LEU A 24 -9.37 9.24 4.79
CA LEU A 24 -8.54 10.18 5.53
C LEU A 24 -8.86 10.06 7.01
N ASN A 25 -7.84 9.84 7.84
CA ASN A 25 -7.96 9.74 9.29
C ASN A 25 -7.25 10.93 9.96
N LEU A 26 -7.71 11.33 11.15
CA LEU A 26 -7.12 12.40 11.96
C LEU A 26 -5.69 12.08 12.41
N SER A 27 -5.41 10.78 12.66
CA SER A 27 -4.07 10.26 12.91
C SER A 27 -3.55 9.59 11.64
N GLU A 28 -2.29 9.86 11.28
CA GLU A 28 -1.70 9.23 10.10
C GLU A 28 -1.48 7.73 10.31
N ASN A 29 -1.90 6.92 9.35
CA ASN A 29 -1.53 5.52 9.26
C ASN A 29 -0.07 5.38 8.82
N ILE A 30 0.58 4.27 9.16
CA ILE A 30 1.90 3.93 8.63
C ILE A 30 1.82 3.90 7.10
N LYS A 31 2.68 4.67 6.43
CA LYS A 31 2.67 4.80 4.97
C LYS A 31 3.26 3.56 4.32
N ASN A 32 2.51 2.99 3.37
CA ASN A 32 3.00 1.86 2.61
C ASN A 32 3.92 2.32 1.47
N ALA A 33 5.13 1.77 1.36
CA ALA A 33 5.99 2.10 0.23
C ALA A 33 5.67 1.18 -0.96
N THR A 34 5.67 1.75 -2.16
CA THR A 34 5.55 0.99 -3.40
C THR A 34 6.88 1.06 -4.13
N VAL A 35 7.50 -0.12 -4.28
CA VAL A 35 8.86 -0.22 -4.81
C VAL A 35 8.81 -0.79 -6.23
N LEU A 36 8.98 0.10 -7.22
CA LEU A 36 8.94 -0.21 -8.66
C LEU A 36 10.35 -0.31 -9.24
N LYS A 37 10.58 -1.29 -10.10
CA LYS A 37 11.83 -1.43 -10.87
C LYS A 37 11.61 -0.86 -12.28
N GLY A 38 12.49 0.05 -12.71
CA GLY A 38 12.51 0.55 -14.09
C GLY A 38 13.11 -0.46 -15.09
N ARG A 39 12.97 -0.17 -16.39
CA ARG A 39 13.45 -1.06 -17.48
C ARG A 39 14.97 -1.27 -17.48
N ASN A 40 15.74 -0.25 -17.14
CA ASN A 40 17.21 -0.29 -17.15
C ASN A 40 17.79 -0.33 -15.73
N ALA A 41 17.44 -1.35 -14.95
CA ALA A 41 18.01 -1.53 -13.61
C ALA A 41 19.04 -2.66 -13.62
N ASN A 42 20.26 -2.32 -13.17
CA ASN A 42 21.40 -3.22 -13.03
C ASN A 42 21.19 -4.22 -11.88
N GLU A 43 21.91 -5.34 -11.90
CA GLU A 43 21.82 -6.41 -10.90
C GLU A 43 22.07 -5.91 -9.47
N THR A 44 23.00 -4.98 -9.29
CA THR A 44 23.27 -4.34 -8.01
C THR A 44 22.04 -3.62 -7.48
N VAL A 45 21.33 -2.87 -8.35
CA VAL A 45 20.11 -2.13 -7.99
C VAL A 45 19.01 -3.11 -7.59
N GLU A 46 18.86 -4.24 -8.30
CA GLU A 46 17.90 -5.28 -7.90
C GLU A 46 18.20 -5.88 -6.53
N SER A 47 19.47 -6.17 -6.25
CA SER A 47 19.88 -6.78 -4.98
C SER A 47 19.55 -5.88 -3.79
N VAL A 48 19.80 -4.57 -3.95
CA VAL A 48 19.45 -3.54 -2.96
C VAL A 48 17.94 -3.42 -2.82
N LEU A 49 17.20 -3.43 -3.94
CA LEU A 49 15.75 -3.36 -3.93
C LEU A 49 15.11 -4.54 -3.18
N LYS A 50 15.64 -5.75 -3.38
CA LYS A 50 15.20 -6.96 -2.65
C LYS A 50 15.46 -6.84 -1.15
N LYS A 51 16.64 -6.33 -0.75
CA LYS A 51 16.97 -6.08 0.67
C LYS A 51 16.03 -5.03 1.27
N PHE A 52 15.78 -3.93 0.57
CA PHE A 52 14.87 -2.88 1.01
C PHE A 52 13.44 -3.39 1.22
N LYS A 53 12.90 -4.15 0.25
CA LYS A 53 11.57 -4.80 0.37
C LYS A 53 11.47 -5.71 1.59
N LYS A 54 12.56 -6.39 1.98
CA LYS A 54 12.57 -7.25 3.17
C LYS A 54 12.46 -6.43 4.45
N VAL A 55 13.21 -5.34 4.56
CA VAL A 55 13.16 -4.43 5.72
C VAL A 55 11.78 -3.80 5.88
N GLU A 56 11.19 -3.37 4.77
CA GLU A 56 9.85 -2.81 4.76
C GLU A 56 8.81 -3.83 5.26
N LYS A 57 8.86 -5.08 4.75
CA LYS A 57 8.00 -6.17 5.22
C LYS A 57 8.11 -6.41 6.72
N THR A 58 9.32 -6.44 7.27
CA THR A 58 9.54 -6.65 8.71
C THR A 58 8.95 -5.52 9.55
N ARG A 59 8.98 -4.26 9.08
CA ARG A 59 8.32 -3.15 9.80
C ARG A 59 6.82 -3.37 9.98
N TYR A 60 6.11 -3.92 9.00
CA TYR A 60 4.67 -4.20 9.16
C TYR A 60 4.37 -5.31 10.17
N ILE A 61 5.24 -6.31 10.27
CA ILE A 61 5.04 -7.48 11.15
C ILE A 61 5.23 -7.10 12.62
N ASN A 62 6.13 -6.17 12.92
CA ASN A 62 6.48 -5.79 14.30
C ASN A 62 5.58 -4.69 14.90
N THR A 63 4.64 -4.13 14.13
CA THR A 63 3.69 -3.09 14.56
C THR A 63 2.26 -3.61 14.75
N THR A 64 2.04 -4.92 14.65
CA THR A 64 0.76 -5.61 14.94
C THR A 64 0.89 -6.39 16.24
#